data_AF-A0A949ELP0-F1
#
_entry.id   AF-A0A949ELP0-F1
#
_cell.length_a   1.000
_cell.length_b   1.000
_cell.length_c   1.000
_cell.angle_alpha   90.00
_cell.angle_beta   90.00
_cell.angle_gamma   90.00
#
_symmetry.space_group_name_H-M   'P 1'
#
loop_
_entity.id
_entity.type
_entity.pdbx_description
1 polymer ?
#
loop_
_entity_poly.entity_id
_entity_poly.type
_entity_poly.pdbx_seq_one_letter_code
_entity_poly.pdbx_strand_id
1 'polypeptide(L)'
;MGRPDNIHNSNLWKCKQDGDCCSLFVFTGVVVTDKEWDLLEKDILSLKLPAPIFKTCKIQKTLPTLGKKPPKRCVFLKRKNTCMIYKNRPQRCREYPLMIQQYKKVVKVNISQDCPRGEELSRMLRKDSPHWFKKIVKNKKVEISVFSFYDNSISQYYDEES
;
A
#
# COMPACT_ATOMS: atom_id res chain seq x y z
N MET A 1 -10.44 1.35 -21.56
CA MET A 1 -9.81 1.46 -20.23
C MET A 1 -8.93 0.22 -20.05
N GLY A 2 -7.60 0.37 -20.15
CA GLY A 2 -6.68 -0.77 -20.08
C GLY A 2 -6.50 -1.25 -18.63
N ARG A 3 -6.73 -2.54 -18.38
CA ARG A 3 -6.35 -3.18 -17.10
C ARG A 3 -4.82 -3.08 -16.95
N PRO A 4 -4.29 -2.70 -15.77
CA PRO A 4 -2.86 -2.84 -15.54
C PRO A 4 -2.50 -4.33 -15.52
N ASP A 5 -1.57 -4.71 -16.38
CA ASP A 5 -1.01 -6.07 -16.43
C ASP A 5 -0.41 -6.45 -15.06
N ASN A 6 -0.88 -7.58 -14.54
CA ASN A 6 -0.41 -8.18 -13.29
C ASN A 6 1.04 -8.65 -13.43
N ILE A 7 1.96 -7.91 -12.81
CA ILE A 7 3.35 -8.34 -12.64
C ILE A 7 3.37 -9.40 -11.54
N HIS A 8 3.29 -10.68 -11.94
CA HIS A 8 3.33 -11.79 -11.00
C HIS A 8 4.69 -11.95 -10.29
N ASN A 9 4.62 -12.04 -8.96
CA ASN A 9 5.46 -12.82 -8.04
C ASN A 9 6.99 -12.77 -8.24
N SER A 10 7.60 -11.70 -7.77
CA SER A 10 8.75 -11.85 -6.86
C SER A 10 8.73 -10.66 -5.90
N ASN A 11 9.19 -10.88 -4.67
CA ASN A 11 9.35 -9.86 -3.63
C ASN A 11 10.11 -8.65 -4.17
N LEU A 12 9.40 -7.64 -4.71
CA LEU A 12 10.01 -6.40 -5.20
C LEU A 12 10.97 -5.84 -4.12
N TRP A 13 10.54 -5.93 -2.87
CA TRP A 13 11.34 -5.74 -1.65
C TRP A 13 10.75 -6.51 -0.47
N LYS A 14 11.63 -6.94 0.45
CA LYS A 14 11.25 -7.51 1.75
C LYS A 14 10.87 -6.41 2.75
N CYS A 15 9.64 -6.42 3.24
CA CYS A 15 9.21 -5.51 4.30
C CYS A 15 10.06 -5.73 5.58
N LYS A 16 10.50 -4.64 6.21
CA LYS A 16 11.31 -4.65 7.46
C LYS A 16 10.52 -5.08 8.70
N GLN A 17 9.19 -5.16 8.60
CA GLN A 17 8.29 -5.52 9.71
C GLN A 17 8.42 -4.57 10.92
N ASP A 18 8.77 -3.31 10.65
CA ASP A 18 8.81 -2.22 11.63
C ASP A 18 7.41 -1.73 12.02
N GLY A 19 6.40 -1.92 11.16
CA GLY A 19 5.00 -1.60 11.43
C GLY A 19 4.64 -0.12 11.26
N ASP A 20 5.61 0.74 10.99
CA ASP A 20 5.43 2.20 10.92
C ASP A 20 4.36 2.55 9.89
N CYS A 21 4.52 2.11 8.65
CA CYS A 21 3.54 2.35 7.59
C CYS A 21 2.18 1.67 7.80
N CYS A 22 2.14 0.62 8.62
CA CYS A 22 0.88 -0.04 9.00
C CYS A 22 0.08 0.79 10.04
N SER A 23 0.64 1.89 10.53
CA SER A 23 0.02 2.78 11.51
C SER A 23 -0.29 4.19 10.98
N LEU A 24 -0.18 4.41 9.66
CA LEU A 24 -0.29 5.72 9.03
C LEU A 24 -1.44 5.82 8.01
N PHE A 25 -2.58 5.17 8.27
CA PHE A 25 -3.75 5.28 7.41
C PHE A 25 -4.53 6.56 7.71
N VAL A 26 -4.99 7.27 6.68
CA VAL A 26 -5.78 8.50 6.87
C VAL A 26 -7.28 8.23 6.71
N PHE A 27 -7.70 7.84 5.52
CA PHE A 27 -9.11 7.62 5.19
C PHE A 27 -9.54 6.17 5.41
N THR A 28 -9.05 5.27 4.57
CA THR A 28 -9.38 3.84 4.57
C THR A 28 -8.11 2.98 4.65
N GLY A 29 -8.28 1.69 4.93
CA GLY A 29 -7.18 0.73 4.83
C GLY A 29 -6.86 0.37 3.39
N VAL A 30 -5.95 -0.58 3.24
CA VAL A 30 -5.45 -1.03 1.93
C VAL A 30 -6.59 -1.58 1.06
N VAL A 31 -6.69 -1.10 -0.18
CA VAL A 31 -7.62 -1.64 -1.19
C VAL A 31 -7.16 -3.04 -1.62
N VAL A 32 -8.11 -3.96 -1.70
CA VAL A 32 -7.90 -5.36 -2.07
C VAL A 32 -8.80 -5.76 -3.24
N THR A 33 -8.38 -6.78 -3.99
CA THR A 33 -9.20 -7.45 -5.00
C THR A 33 -10.17 -8.44 -4.35
N ASP A 34 -11.17 -8.93 -5.10
CA ASP A 34 -12.10 -9.96 -4.59
C ASP A 34 -11.36 -11.22 -4.16
N LYS A 35 -10.37 -11.65 -4.96
CA LYS A 35 -9.55 -12.83 -4.64
C LYS A 35 -8.77 -12.65 -3.34
N GLU A 36 -8.24 -11.46 -3.09
CA GLU A 36 -7.53 -11.16 -1.84
C GLU A 36 -8.48 -11.02 -0.67
N TRP A 37 -9.68 -10.49 -0.89
CA TRP A 37 -10.73 -10.45 0.12
C TRP A 37 -11.11 -11.88 0.53
N ASP A 38 -11.42 -12.76 -0.42
CA ASP A 38 -11.80 -14.15 -0.17
C ASP A 38 -10.69 -14.92 0.57
N LEU A 39 -9.42 -14.66 0.22
CA LEU A 39 -8.27 -15.23 0.90
C LEU A 39 -8.20 -14.80 2.38
N LEU A 40 -8.56 -13.54 2.66
CA LEU A 40 -8.43 -12.92 3.98
C LEU A 40 -9.74 -12.95 4.78
N GLU A 41 -10.86 -13.38 4.21
CA GLU A 41 -12.18 -13.22 4.83
C GLU A 41 -12.25 -13.91 6.19
N LYS A 42 -11.67 -15.11 6.32
CA LYS A 42 -11.55 -15.82 7.60
C LYS A 42 -10.75 -15.03 8.63
N ASP A 43 -9.62 -14.45 8.22
CA ASP A 43 -8.79 -13.62 9.09
C ASP A 43 -9.54 -12.35 9.50
N ILE A 44 -10.27 -11.70 8.58
CA ILE A 44 -11.08 -10.50 8.87
C ILE A 44 -12.22 -10.83 9.83
N LEU A 45 -12.95 -11.92 9.60
CA LEU A 45 -14.06 -12.35 10.47
C LEU A 45 -13.58 -12.68 11.89
N SER A 46 -12.37 -13.22 12.02
CA SER A 46 -11.76 -13.52 13.33
C SER A 46 -11.53 -12.27 14.20
N LEU A 47 -11.49 -11.09 13.59
CA LEU A 47 -11.31 -9.80 14.29
C LEU A 47 -12.56 -9.36 15.05
N LYS A 48 -13.71 -10.02 14.84
CA LYS A 48 -15.00 -9.72 15.49
C LYS A 48 -15.38 -8.24 15.37
N LEU A 49 -15.16 -7.67 14.20
CA LEU A 49 -15.53 -6.28 13.91
C LEU A 49 -17.06 -6.10 13.97
N PRO A 50 -17.56 -4.92 14.39
CA PRO A 50 -18.97 -4.59 14.26
C PRO A 50 -19.48 -4.82 12.83
N ALA A 51 -20.66 -5.45 12.69
CA ALA A 51 -21.23 -5.81 11.39
C ALA A 51 -21.30 -4.64 10.38
N PRO A 52 -21.65 -3.39 10.79
CA PRO A 52 -21.62 -2.25 9.87
C PRO A 52 -20.21 -1.96 9.31
N ILE A 53 -19.17 -2.05 10.15
CA ILE A 53 -17.79 -1.80 9.73
C ILE A 53 -17.34 -2.87 8.74
N PHE A 54 -17.61 -4.14 9.03
CA PHE A 54 -17.29 -5.24 8.12
C PHE A 54 -17.98 -5.06 6.76
N LYS A 55 -19.28 -4.73 6.76
CA LYS A 55 -20.05 -4.50 5.53
C LYS A 55 -19.47 -3.35 4.70
N THR A 56 -19.11 -2.23 5.34
CA THR A 56 -18.47 -1.09 4.67
C THR A 56 -17.12 -1.48 4.07
N CYS A 57 -16.25 -2.16 4.82
CA CYS A 57 -14.97 -2.66 4.32
C CYS A 57 -15.15 -3.61 3.12
N LYS A 58 -16.15 -4.50 3.16
CA LYS A 58 -16.45 -5.43 2.07
C LYS A 58 -16.92 -4.70 0.81
N ILE A 59 -17.82 -3.72 0.95
CA ILE A 59 -18.32 -2.91 -0.18
C ILE A 59 -17.20 -2.07 -0.79
N GLN A 60 -16.40 -1.42 0.04
CA GLN A 60 -15.28 -0.58 -0.41
C GLN A 60 -14.06 -1.39 -0.85
N LYS A 61 -14.06 -2.71 -0.61
CA LYS A 61 -12.93 -3.61 -0.80
C LYS A 61 -11.66 -3.09 -0.14
N THR A 62 -11.76 -2.68 1.12
CA THR A 62 -10.63 -2.14 1.91
C THR A 62 -10.40 -2.96 3.16
N LEU A 63 -9.13 -3.13 3.54
CA LEU A 63 -8.82 -3.73 4.83
C LEU A 63 -9.33 -2.85 5.97
N PRO A 64 -9.83 -3.44 7.07
CA PRO A 64 -10.27 -2.66 8.22
C PRO A 64 -9.11 -1.93 8.91
N THR A 65 -9.40 -0.76 9.44
CA THR A 65 -8.48 0.04 10.26
C THR A 65 -9.08 0.33 11.64
N LEU A 66 -8.20 0.62 12.58
CA LEU A 66 -8.51 1.01 13.95
C LEU A 66 -8.24 2.50 14.13
N GLY A 67 -9.14 3.20 14.81
CA GLY A 67 -9.07 4.64 15.04
C GLY A 67 -10.22 5.38 14.36
N LYS A 68 -10.83 6.32 15.09
CA LYS A 68 -11.91 7.18 14.56
C LYS A 68 -11.35 8.34 13.73
N LYS A 69 -10.15 8.81 14.07
CA LYS A 69 -9.42 9.89 13.40
C LYS A 69 -8.04 9.40 12.98
N PRO A 70 -7.42 10.00 11.95
CA PRO A 70 -6.03 9.74 11.61
C PRO A 70 -5.06 10.13 12.73
N PRO A 71 -3.88 9.48 12.83
CA PRO A 71 -3.49 8.31 12.06
C PRO A 71 -4.22 7.05 12.52
N LYS A 72 -4.78 6.30 11.56
CA LYS A 72 -5.45 5.02 11.78
C LYS A 72 -4.45 3.88 11.59
N ARG A 73 -4.69 2.78 12.31
CA ARG A 73 -3.82 1.60 12.33
C ARG A 73 -4.46 0.42 11.62
N CYS A 74 -3.70 -0.34 10.83
CA CYS A 74 -4.17 -1.59 10.26
C CYS A 74 -4.54 -2.59 11.37
N VAL A 75 -5.74 -3.18 11.27
CA VAL A 75 -6.25 -4.11 12.27
C VAL A 75 -5.39 -5.38 12.41
N PHE A 76 -4.66 -5.76 11.35
CA PHE A 76 -3.78 -6.92 11.34
C PHE A 76 -2.40 -6.67 11.97
N LEU A 77 -2.11 -5.43 12.42
CA LEU A 77 -0.87 -5.09 13.10
C LEU A 77 -0.99 -5.42 14.60
N LYS A 78 -0.44 -6.55 15.04
CA LYS A 78 -0.39 -6.95 16.46
C LYS A 78 0.64 -6.14 17.26
N ARG A 79 0.69 -6.38 18.58
CA ARG A 79 1.76 -5.91 19.47
C ARG A 79 3.13 -6.33 18.91
N LYS A 80 4.18 -5.51 19.14
CA LYS A 80 5.52 -5.69 18.57
C LYS A 80 5.56 -5.64 17.02
N ASN A 81 4.67 -4.84 16.42
CA ASN A 81 4.67 -4.53 14.99
C ASN A 81 4.60 -5.73 14.02
N THR A 82 4.02 -6.84 14.51
CA THR A 82 3.88 -8.07 13.73
C THR A 82 2.59 -8.05 12.91
N CYS A 83 2.69 -8.24 11.58
CA CYS A 83 1.54 -8.38 10.70
C CYS A 83 1.02 -9.83 10.71
N MET A 84 -0.22 -10.04 11.17
CA MET A 84 -0.82 -11.38 11.26
C MET A 84 -0.94 -12.09 9.91
N ILE A 85 -1.25 -11.31 8.87
CA ILE A 85 -1.47 -11.82 7.52
C ILE A 85 -0.22 -11.71 6.67
N TYR A 86 0.99 -11.58 7.25
CA TYR A 86 2.20 -11.24 6.49
C TYR A 86 2.43 -12.15 5.27
N LYS A 87 2.22 -13.47 5.43
CA LYS A 87 2.35 -14.46 4.34
C LYS A 87 1.29 -14.25 3.24
N ASN A 88 0.08 -13.86 3.64
CA ASN A 88 -1.08 -13.68 2.77
C ASN A 88 -1.36 -12.20 2.45
N ARG A 89 -0.40 -11.31 2.72
CA ARG A 89 -0.64 -9.87 2.65
C ARG A 89 -1.05 -9.45 1.22
N PRO A 90 -1.99 -8.50 1.07
CA PRO A 90 -2.40 -8.03 -0.25
C PRO A 90 -1.24 -7.51 -1.08
N GLN A 91 -1.37 -7.56 -2.39
CA GLN A 91 -0.43 -7.06 -3.39
C GLN A 91 -0.02 -5.61 -3.11
N ARG A 92 -0.99 -4.74 -2.77
CA ARG A 92 -0.69 -3.35 -2.39
C ARG A 92 0.25 -3.25 -1.17
N CYS A 93 0.07 -4.11 -0.16
CA CYS A 93 1.02 -4.21 0.95
C CYS A 93 2.39 -4.73 0.50
N ARG A 94 2.42 -5.61 -0.53
CA ARG A 94 3.65 -6.16 -1.13
C ARG A 94 4.47 -5.11 -1.87
N GLU A 95 3.78 -4.24 -2.58
CA GLU A 95 4.35 -3.20 -3.42
C GLU A 95 4.76 -1.96 -2.63
N TYR A 96 4.14 -1.67 -1.48
CA TYR A 96 4.53 -0.55 -0.63
C TYR A 96 6.04 -0.59 -0.28
N PRO A 97 6.80 0.53 -0.38
CA PRO A 97 6.37 1.93 -0.48
C PRO A 97 6.15 2.49 -1.89
N LEU A 98 6.07 1.63 -2.89
CA LEU A 98 6.05 2.04 -4.29
C LEU A 98 4.62 2.24 -4.81
N MET A 99 4.42 3.31 -5.58
CA MET A 99 3.27 3.50 -6.45
C MET A 99 3.75 3.85 -7.86
N ILE A 100 3.48 2.95 -8.82
CA ILE A 100 3.82 3.16 -10.23
C ILE A 100 2.56 3.50 -11.03
N GLN A 101 2.63 4.59 -11.77
CA GLN A 101 1.61 4.99 -12.74
C GLN A 101 2.22 5.03 -14.14
N GLN A 102 1.64 4.26 -15.05
CA GLN A 102 2.12 4.17 -16.43
C GLN A 102 1.25 5.03 -17.35
N TYR A 103 1.87 6.02 -17.99
CA TYR A 103 1.27 6.82 -19.05
C TYR A 103 1.87 6.42 -20.41
N LYS A 104 1.36 7.03 -21.49
CA LYS A 104 1.80 6.73 -22.87
C LYS A 104 3.31 6.93 -23.06
N LYS A 105 3.87 8.03 -22.53
CA LYS A 105 5.27 8.42 -22.71
C LYS A 105 6.10 8.47 -21.42
N VAL A 106 5.45 8.46 -20.26
CA VAL A 106 6.09 8.63 -18.95
C VAL A 106 5.63 7.54 -17.98
N VAL A 107 6.55 7.08 -17.15
CA VAL A 107 6.27 6.26 -15.97
C VAL A 107 6.56 7.12 -14.75
N LYS A 108 5.51 7.44 -13.99
CA LYS A 108 5.63 8.14 -12.71
C LYS A 108 5.77 7.12 -11.60
N VAL A 109 6.76 7.31 -10.76
CA VAL A 109 7.10 6.45 -9.64
C VAL A 109 7.10 7.31 -8.38
N ASN A 110 6.07 7.13 -7.57
CA ASN A 110 5.97 7.77 -6.27
C ASN A 110 6.42 6.77 -5.21
N ILE A 111 7.32 7.20 -4.33
CA ILE A 111 7.88 6.36 -3.27
C ILE A 111 7.57 7.03 -1.94
N SER A 112 6.91 6.30 -1.04
CA SER A 112 6.63 6.81 0.29
C SER A 112 7.90 6.88 1.15
N GLN A 113 8.14 8.06 1.72
CA GLN A 113 9.16 8.26 2.77
C GLN A 113 8.74 7.71 4.14
N ASP A 114 7.45 7.39 4.32
CA ASP A 114 6.91 6.82 5.56
C ASP A 114 7.32 5.35 5.76
N CYS A 115 8.00 4.77 4.77
CA CYS A 115 8.68 3.49 4.91
C CYS A 115 10.17 3.72 5.13
N PRO A 116 10.79 3.07 6.13
CA PRO A 116 12.26 3.07 6.30
C PRO A 116 13.06 2.46 5.13
N ARG A 117 12.40 2.07 4.04
CA ARG A 117 13.01 1.61 2.78
C ARG A 117 12.80 2.59 1.62
N GLY A 118 12.00 3.64 1.76
CA GLY A 118 11.64 4.55 0.66
C GLY A 118 12.88 5.18 0.01
N GLU A 119 13.78 5.72 0.82
CA GLU A 119 15.00 6.38 0.34
C GLU A 119 15.98 5.41 -0.33
N GLU A 120 16.17 4.23 0.27
CA GLU A 120 16.97 3.14 -0.28
C GLU A 120 16.44 2.71 -1.66
N LEU A 121 15.11 2.56 -1.76
CA LEU A 121 14.43 2.18 -3.00
C LEU A 121 14.59 3.25 -4.09
N SER A 122 14.43 4.53 -3.75
CA SER A 122 14.63 5.65 -4.68
C SER A 122 16.03 5.64 -5.28
N ARG A 123 17.06 5.50 -4.43
CA ARG A 123 18.45 5.40 -4.86
C ARG A 123 18.68 4.20 -5.78
N MET A 124 18.15 3.04 -5.42
CA MET A 124 18.27 1.82 -6.23
C MET A 124 17.66 2.02 -7.61
N LEU A 125 16.41 2.51 -7.70
CA LEU A 125 15.74 2.73 -8.99
C LEU A 125 16.49 3.73 -9.87
N ARG A 126 17.14 4.75 -9.29
CA ARG A 126 17.92 5.74 -10.04
C ARG A 126 19.27 5.22 -10.54
N LYS A 127 19.96 4.39 -9.75
CA LYS A 127 21.35 3.97 -10.03
C LYS A 127 21.44 2.58 -10.65
N ASP A 128 20.73 1.61 -10.09
CA ASP A 128 20.75 0.22 -10.50
C ASP A 128 19.33 -0.33 -10.57
N SER A 129 18.61 0.13 -11.60
CA SER A 129 17.23 -0.27 -11.84
C SER A 129 17.14 -1.80 -11.99
N PRO A 130 16.34 -2.49 -11.16
CA PRO A 130 16.17 -3.93 -11.24
C PRO A 130 15.45 -4.33 -12.54
N HIS A 131 15.66 -5.58 -12.98
CA HIS A 131 15.14 -6.06 -14.27
C HIS A 131 13.62 -5.95 -14.41
N TRP A 132 12.86 -6.22 -13.34
CA TRP A 132 11.40 -6.07 -13.37
C TRP A 132 10.99 -4.61 -13.65
N PHE A 133 11.73 -3.63 -13.12
CA PHE A 133 11.43 -2.22 -13.31
C PHE A 133 11.78 -1.77 -14.72
N LYS A 134 12.91 -2.24 -15.26
CA LYS A 134 13.30 -2.04 -16.67
C LYS A 134 12.20 -2.54 -17.62
N LYS A 135 11.56 -3.68 -17.33
CA LYS A 135 10.41 -4.20 -18.11
C LYS A 135 9.18 -3.28 -18.09
N ILE A 136 8.93 -2.60 -16.98
CA ILE A 136 7.82 -1.64 -16.84
C ILE A 136 8.12 -0.37 -17.64
N VAL A 137 9.33 0.16 -17.47
CA VAL A 137 9.77 1.42 -18.08
C VAL A 137 9.88 1.29 -19.60
N LYS A 138 10.47 0.20 -20.09
CA LYS A 138 10.83 0.03 -21.52
C LYS A 138 11.60 1.26 -22.01
N ASN A 139 11.04 2.00 -22.97
CA ASN A 139 11.63 3.20 -23.57
C ASN A 139 10.96 4.50 -23.08
N LYS A 140 10.16 4.44 -22.02
CA LYS A 140 9.43 5.62 -21.49
C LYS A 140 10.34 6.47 -20.60
N LYS A 141 10.07 7.77 -20.54
CA LYS A 141 10.66 8.66 -19.54
C LYS A 141 10.26 8.20 -18.14
N VAL A 142 11.18 8.24 -17.17
CA VAL A 142 10.89 7.92 -15.77
C VAL A 142 10.94 9.18 -14.93
N GLU A 143 9.91 9.40 -14.12
CA GLU A 143 9.86 10.47 -13.12
C GLU A 143 9.72 9.82 -11.74
N ILE A 144 10.74 9.97 -10.90
CA ILE A 144 10.76 9.41 -9.54
C ILE A 144 10.61 10.55 -8.53
N SER A 145 9.62 10.43 -7.66
CA SER A 145 9.34 11.35 -6.57
C SER A 145 9.32 10.60 -5.24
N VAL A 146 9.94 11.18 -4.21
CA VAL A 146 9.96 10.65 -2.84
C VAL A 146 9.29 11.68 -1.93
N PHE A 147 8.26 11.27 -1.21
CA PHE A 147 7.50 12.15 -0.30
C PHE A 147 6.67 11.32 0.68
N SER A 148 6.13 11.94 1.72
CA SER A 148 5.21 11.27 2.65
C SER A 148 3.84 11.12 2.02
N PHE A 149 3.38 9.87 1.91
CA PHE A 149 2.02 9.60 1.51
C PHE A 149 1.06 9.97 2.64
N TYR A 150 1.48 9.79 3.90
CA TYR A 150 0.71 10.23 5.06
C TYR A 150 0.49 11.74 5.06
N ASP A 151 1.54 12.55 4.97
CA ASP A 151 1.42 14.03 5.00
C ASP A 151 0.60 14.54 3.80
N ASN A 152 0.79 13.93 2.63
CA ASN A 152 -0.02 14.27 1.46
C ASN A 152 -1.50 13.93 1.66
N SER A 153 -1.82 12.80 2.30
CA SER A 153 -3.21 12.41 2.59
C SER A 153 -3.81 13.18 3.77
N ILE A 154 -3.04 13.53 4.80
CA ILE A 154 -3.55 14.24 5.97
C ILE A 154 -3.91 15.69 5.64
N SER A 155 -3.18 16.33 4.73
CA SER A 155 -3.55 17.65 4.19
C SER A 155 -4.95 17.62 3.59
N GLN A 156 -5.23 16.64 2.73
CA GLN A 156 -6.53 16.47 2.08
C GLN A 156 -7.64 16.21 3.11
N TYR A 157 -7.35 15.45 4.17
CA TYR A 157 -8.31 15.18 5.23
C TYR A 157 -8.74 16.47 5.96
N TYR A 158 -7.81 17.37 6.24
CA TYR A 158 -8.13 18.64 6.89
C TYR A 158 -8.87 19.60 5.95
N ASP A 159 -8.56 19.59 4.65
CA ASP A 159 -9.28 20.38 3.65
C ASP A 159 -10.74 19.92 3.50
N GLU A 160 -11.01 18.61 3.62
CA GLU A 160 -12.37 18.03 3.54
C GLU A 160 -13.22 18.23 4.81
N GLU A 161 -12.59 18.43 5.98
CA GLU A 161 -13.26 18.63 7.27
C GLU A 161 -13.50 20.12 7.61
N SER A 162 -12.97 21.03 6.78
CA SER A 162 -13.11 22.50 6.92
C SER A 162 -14.34 23.03 6.20
#